data_AF-A0A2V8QUN3-F1
#
_entry.id   AF-A0A2V8QUN3-F1
#
_cell.length_a   1.000
_cell.length_b   1.000
_cell.length_c   1.000
_cell.angle_alpha   90.00
_cell.angle_beta   90.00
_cell.angle_gamma   90.00
#
_symmetry.space_group_name_H-M   'P 1'
#
loop_
_entity.id
_entity.type
_entity.pdbx_description
1 polymer ?
#
loop_
_entity_poly.entity_id
_entity_poly.type
_entity_poly.pdbx_seq_one_letter_code
_entity_poly.pdbx_strand_id
1 'polypeptide(L)'
;MQSYEYQVCSVQYGRVTFVNGRWRGSIPMGEDTNASLESCPNVWDYLQEAGRDGWELVSVITHPQDKQDAALDMLYLKRPSW
;
A
#
# COMPACT_ATOMS: atom_id res chain seq x y z
N MET A 1 -3.44 25.29 14.49
CA MET A 1 -4.20 24.17 13.90
C MET A 1 -3.16 23.21 13.35
N GLN A 2 -3.15 21.95 13.78
CA GLN A 2 -2.14 20.98 13.32
C GLN A 2 -2.57 20.44 11.95
N SER A 3 -1.69 20.52 10.96
CA SER A 3 -1.91 19.97 9.62
C SER A 3 -1.41 18.54 9.55
N TYR A 4 -2.02 17.75 8.66
CA TYR A 4 -1.71 16.34 8.48
C TYR A 4 -1.48 16.02 7.01
N GLU A 5 -0.53 15.15 6.75
CA GLU A 5 -0.34 14.47 5.49
C GLU A 5 -1.01 13.10 5.53
N TYR A 6 -1.51 12.66 4.38
CA TYR A 6 -2.15 11.36 4.21
C TYR A 6 -1.49 10.60 3.07
N GLN A 7 -1.41 9.28 3.23
CA GLN A 7 -1.10 8.37 2.15
C GLN A 7 -2.11 7.24 2.10
N VAL A 8 -2.47 6.87 0.87
CA VAL A 8 -3.39 5.77 0.57
C VAL A 8 -2.61 4.69 -0.14
N CYS A 9 -2.60 3.50 0.45
CA CYS A 9 -1.87 2.35 -0.06
C CYS A 9 -2.85 1.30 -0.57
N SER A 10 -2.62 0.78 -1.76
CA SER A 10 -3.33 -0.38 -2.28
C SER A 10 -2.50 -1.63 -2.02
N VAL A 11 -3.13 -2.66 -1.46
CA VAL A 11 -2.51 -3.94 -1.14
C VAL A 11 -3.23 -5.06 -1.88
N GLN A 12 -2.44 -5.87 -2.58
CA GLN A 12 -2.91 -7.05 -3.29
C GLN A 12 -1.96 -8.20 -2.97
N TYR A 13 -2.48 -9.39 -2.66
CA TYR A 13 -1.65 -10.57 -2.34
C TYR A 13 -0.60 -10.32 -1.24
N GLY A 14 -0.92 -9.47 -0.25
CA GLY A 14 0.00 -9.10 0.83
C GLY A 14 1.14 -8.16 0.42
N ARG A 15 1.08 -7.59 -0.78
CA ARG A 15 2.07 -6.65 -1.34
C ARG A 15 1.47 -5.26 -1.47
N VAL A 16 2.22 -4.22 -1.07
CA VAL A 16 1.82 -2.83 -1.30
C VAL A 16 2.14 -2.47 -2.74
N THR A 17 1.12 -2.52 -3.61
CA THR A 17 1.27 -2.33 -5.06
C THR A 17 1.33 -0.86 -5.44
N PHE A 18 0.50 -0.03 -4.79
CA PHE A 18 0.46 1.41 -5.05
C PHE A 18 0.48 2.22 -3.75
N VAL A 19 1.11 3.39 -3.81
CA VAL A 19 1.03 4.43 -2.78
C VAL A 19 0.68 5.74 -3.47
N ASN A 20 -0.45 6.35 -3.08
CA ASN A 20 -0.99 7.55 -3.73
C ASN A 20 -1.10 7.40 -5.26
N GLY A 21 -1.54 6.22 -5.73
CA GLY A 21 -1.67 5.89 -7.14
C GLY A 21 -0.36 5.61 -7.89
N ARG A 22 0.80 5.68 -7.21
CA ARG A 22 2.11 5.38 -7.82
C ARG A 22 2.51 3.95 -7.53
N TRP A 23 2.89 3.23 -8.58
CA TRP A 23 3.42 1.88 -8.49
C TRP A 23 4.66 1.82 -7.58
N ARG A 24 4.74 0.77 -6.75
CA ARG A 24 5.83 0.56 -5.78
C ARG A 24 6.74 -0.61 -6.08
N GLY A 25 6.43 -1.41 -7.09
CA GLY A 25 7.34 -2.46 -7.54
C GLY A 25 8.59 -1.88 -8.20
N SER A 26 9.73 -2.53 -8.01
CA SER A 26 10.96 -2.18 -8.72
C SER A 26 10.95 -2.64 -10.18
N ILE A 27 10.07 -3.59 -10.52
CA ILE A 27 9.82 -4.06 -11.88
C ILE A 27 8.55 -3.36 -12.40
N PRO A 28 8.57 -2.75 -13.59
CA PRO A 28 7.37 -2.15 -14.20
C PRO A 28 6.27 -3.19 -14.39
N MET A 29 5.00 -2.76 -14.29
CA MET A 29 3.87 -3.59 -14.68
C MET A 29 4.02 -4.01 -16.16
N GLY A 30 3.94 -5.32 -16.43
CA GLY A 30 4.16 -5.86 -17.76
C GLY A 30 3.76 -7.33 -17.90
N GLU A 31 4.35 -8.03 -18.87
CA GLU A 31 3.96 -9.40 -19.25
C GLU A 31 4.13 -10.42 -18.11
N ASP A 32 5.15 -10.25 -17.26
CA ASP A 32 5.30 -11.07 -16.05
C ASP A 32 4.67 -10.36 -14.84
N THR A 33 3.36 -10.52 -14.71
CA THR A 33 2.57 -9.98 -13.60
C THR A 33 3.06 -10.49 -12.25
N ASN A 34 3.53 -11.74 -12.18
CA ASN A 34 3.96 -12.33 -10.92
C ASN A 34 5.29 -11.70 -10.46
N ALA A 35 6.29 -11.62 -11.34
CA ALA A 35 7.54 -10.95 -11.02
C ALA A 35 7.31 -9.47 -10.67
N SER A 36 6.39 -8.80 -11.36
CA SER A 36 6.00 -7.42 -11.06
C SER A 36 5.44 -7.30 -9.64
N LEU A 37 4.49 -8.15 -9.25
CA LEU A 37 3.90 -8.15 -7.91
C LEU A 37 4.90 -8.53 -6.81
N GLU A 38 5.76 -9.51 -7.05
CA GLU A 38 6.79 -9.94 -6.09
C GLU A 38 7.84 -8.84 -5.83
N SER A 39 8.05 -7.96 -6.81
CA SER A 39 8.93 -6.80 -6.68
C SER A 39 8.39 -5.71 -5.75
N CYS A 40 7.10 -5.76 -5.41
CA CYS A 40 6.49 -4.85 -4.44
C CYS A 40 6.86 -5.23 -2.99
N PRO A 41 6.94 -4.25 -2.07
CA PRO A 41 7.22 -4.53 -0.68
C PRO A 41 6.08 -5.33 -0.04
N ASN A 42 6.44 -6.22 0.90
CA ASN A 42 5.47 -6.88 1.76
C ASN A 42 4.77 -5.84 2.65
N VAL A 43 3.47 -6.04 2.91
CA VAL A 43 2.68 -5.12 3.72
C VAL A 43 3.24 -4.89 5.13
N TRP A 44 3.78 -5.93 5.77
CA TRP A 44 4.35 -5.81 7.11
C TRP A 44 5.64 -5.00 7.12
N ASP A 45 6.54 -5.30 6.18
CA ASP A 45 7.79 -4.57 6.03
C ASP A 45 7.53 -3.09 5.74
N TYR A 46 6.58 -2.81 4.85
CA TYR A 46 6.17 -1.46 4.52
C TYR A 46 5.59 -0.71 5.74
N LEU A 47 4.69 -1.32 6.51
CA LEU A 47 4.11 -0.67 7.70
C LEU A 47 5.15 -0.41 8.78
N GLN A 48 6.13 -1.31 8.94
CA GLN A 48 7.23 -1.13 9.88
C GLN A 48 8.14 0.04 9.47
N GLU A 49 8.48 0.15 8.18
CA GLU A 49 9.24 1.28 7.65
C GLU A 49 8.46 2.59 7.77
N ALA A 50 7.20 2.60 7.34
CA ALA A 50 6.33 3.77 7.43
C ALA A 50 6.16 4.26 8.88
N GLY A 51 6.03 3.34 9.85
CA GLY A 51 5.97 3.65 11.27
C GLY A 51 7.25 4.32 11.79
N ARG A 52 8.42 3.89 11.33
CA ARG A 52 9.70 4.56 11.65
C ARG A 52 9.78 5.97 11.08
N ASP A 53 9.15 6.20 9.93
CA ASP A 53 9.04 7.50 9.27
C ASP A 53 7.92 8.40 9.84
N GLY A 54 7.29 7.97 10.94
CA GLY A 54 6.26 8.73 11.67
C GLY A 54 4.85 8.62 11.08
N TRP A 55 4.62 7.68 10.16
CA TRP A 55 3.28 7.39 9.67
C TRP A 55 2.52 6.47 10.62
N GLU A 56 1.27 6.82 10.88
CA GLU A 56 0.33 6.04 11.70
C GLU A 56 -0.74 5.43 10.79
N LEU A 57 -0.97 4.12 10.90
CA LEU A 57 -2.10 3.45 10.24
C LEU A 57 -3.41 3.83 10.95
N VAL A 58 -4.35 4.43 10.21
CA VAL A 58 -5.61 4.95 10.77
C VAL A 58 -6.87 4.27 10.27
N SER A 59 -6.81 3.61 9.12
CA SER A 59 -7.93 2.84 8.60
C SER A 59 -7.47 1.75 7.63
N VAL A 60 -8.23 0.67 7.59
CA VAL A 60 -8.11 -0.42 6.63
C VAL A 60 -9.49 -0.68 6.05
N ILE A 61 -9.60 -0.65 4.73
CA ILE A 61 -10.81 -1.04 4.01
C ILE A 61 -10.47 -2.28 3.20
N THR A 62 -11.03 -3.41 3.60
CA THR A 62 -10.91 -4.68 2.89
C THR A 62 -12.07 -4.83 1.93
N HIS A 63 -11.77 -4.93 0.64
CA HIS A 63 -12.76 -5.34 -0.35
C HIS A 63 -12.69 -6.86 -0.49
N PRO A 64 -13.68 -7.59 0.03
CA PRO A 64 -13.70 -9.04 -0.13
C PRO A 64 -13.77 -9.39 -1.62
N GLN A 65 -13.14 -10.49 -2.00
CA GLN A 65 -13.15 -10.96 -3.39
C GLN A 65 -14.59 -11.22 -3.85
N ASP A 66 -15.04 -10.48 -4.86
CA ASP A 66 -16.05 -11.00 -5.77
C ASP A 66 -15.38 -11.92 -6.78
N LYS A 67 -16.12 -12.94 -7.24
CA LYS A 67 -15.67 -14.21 -7.86
C LYS A 67 -14.63 -14.17 -9.00
N GLN A 68 -14.13 -13.01 -9.42
CA GLN A 68 -13.11 -12.87 -10.47
C GLN A 68 -11.94 -11.92 -10.14
N ASP A 69 -11.98 -11.16 -9.04
CA ASP A 69 -10.94 -10.17 -8.73
C ASP A 69 -10.11 -10.51 -7.48
N ALA A 70 -8.85 -10.08 -7.49
CA ALA A 70 -7.95 -10.16 -6.35
C ALA A 70 -8.51 -9.36 -5.17
N ALA A 71 -8.37 -9.87 -3.94
CA ALA A 71 -8.70 -9.11 -2.74
C ALA A 71 -7.87 -7.82 -2.74
N LEU A 72 -8.56 -6.67 -2.65
CA LEU A 72 -7.93 -5.36 -2.62
C LEU A 72 -8.14 -4.74 -1.24
N ASP A 73 -7.05 -4.66 -0.49
CA ASP A 73 -7.02 -3.94 0.77
C ASP A 73 -6.54 -2.50 0.52
N MET A 74 -7.21 -1.53 1.15
CA MET A 74 -6.83 -0.13 1.11
C MET A 74 -6.40 0.30 2.51
N LEU A 75 -5.14 0.72 2.64
CA LEU A 75 -4.57 1.21 3.91
C LEU A 75 -4.49 2.73 3.87
N TYR A 76 -4.96 3.37 4.92
CA TYR A 76 -4.87 4.82 5.10
C TYR A 76 -3.91 5.13 6.23
N LEU A 77 -2.85 5.87 5.92
CA LEU A 77 -1.89 6.30 6.92
C LEU A 77 -1.90 7.84 7.00
N LYS A 78 -1.67 8.38 8.20
CA LYS A 78 -1.52 9.81 8.45
C LYS A 78 -0.18 10.10 9.13
N ARG A 79 0.31 11.33 8.99
CA ARG A 79 1.36 11.89 9.87
C ARG A 79 1.18 13.40 10.02
N PRO A 80 1.71 14.02 11.10
CA PRO A 80 1.75 15.47 11.19
C PRO A 80 2.58 16.06 10.05
N SER A 81 2.11 17.14 9.42
CA SER A 81 2.97 17.96 8.55
C SER A 81 3.63 19.05 9.36
N TRP A 82 4.95 19.18 9.18
CA TRP A 82 5.81 20.13 9.89
C TRP A 82 6.26 21.23 8.94
#